data_AF-A0A0Q4EFU6-F1
#
_entry.id   AF-A0A0Q4EFU6-F1
#
_cell.length_a   1.000
_cell.length_b   1.000
_cell.length_c   1.000
_cell.angle_alpha   90.00
_cell.angle_beta   90.00
_cell.angle_gamma   90.00
#
_symmetry.space_group_name_H-M   'P 1'
#
loop_
_entity.id
_entity.type
_entity.pdbx_description
1 polymer ?
#
loop_
_entity_poly.entity_id
_entity_poly.type
_entity_poly.pdbx_seq_one_letter_code
_entity_poly.pdbx_strand_id
1 'polypeptide(L)'
;MISSVLERTVVGRDAIIKVIQAAGALYETHSVTFSASFGNRELFEYEAQAFGNVAVHGVVTLTRGLEGEIVAVGVHHGPLSAVNKLSSAFKERLGTELGAEYFPY
;
A
#
# COMPACT_ATOMS: atom_id res chain seq x y z
N MET A 1 -2.95 -0.45 9.32
CA MET A 1 -2.67 -0.87 7.94
C MET A 1 -1.64 -1.98 7.96
N ILE A 2 -1.96 -3.10 7.30
CA ILE A 2 -0.98 -4.14 6.97
C ILE A 2 -0.56 -3.98 5.50
N SER A 3 0.67 -4.33 5.18
CA SER A 3 1.10 -4.34 3.79
C SER A 3 2.25 -5.30 3.56
N SER A 4 2.37 -5.80 2.32
CA SER A 4 3.50 -6.66 1.93
C SER A 4 4.85 -5.94 1.90
N VAL A 5 4.87 -4.59 1.92
CA VAL A 5 6.10 -3.77 1.91
C VAL A 5 6.48 -3.24 3.28
N LEU A 6 5.75 -3.62 4.33
CA LEU A 6 5.95 -3.17 5.71
C LEU A 6 6.32 -4.35 6.61
N GLU A 7 7.30 -4.16 7.49
CA GLU A 7 7.68 -5.13 8.53
C GLU A 7 6.68 -5.10 9.70
N ARG A 8 6.07 -3.94 9.94
CA ARG A 8 5.17 -3.71 11.08
C ARG A 8 3.86 -3.08 10.63
N THR A 9 2.81 -3.33 11.40
CA THR A 9 1.52 -2.68 11.18
C THR A 9 1.62 -1.18 11.45
N VAL A 10 1.23 -0.37 10.47
CA VAL A 10 1.13 1.10 10.63
C VAL A 10 -0.20 1.45 11.26
N VAL A 11 -0.19 2.26 12.33
CA VAL A 11 -1.37 2.66 13.09
C VAL A 11 -1.52 4.17 13.03
N GLY A 12 -2.76 4.66 13.01
CA GLY A 12 -3.08 6.08 12.95
C GLY A 12 -3.34 6.56 11.52
N ARG A 13 -4.40 7.35 11.36
CA ARG A 13 -4.89 7.84 10.07
C ARG A 13 -3.80 8.56 9.27
N ASP A 14 -3.06 9.46 9.91
CA ASP A 14 -2.09 10.31 9.23
C ASP A 14 -0.88 9.51 8.73
N ALA A 15 -0.39 8.55 9.52
CA ALA A 15 0.68 7.64 9.11
C ALA A 15 0.25 6.76 7.92
N ILE A 16 -0.99 6.26 7.94
CA ILE A 16 -1.54 5.46 6.83
C ILE A 16 -1.64 6.31 5.56
N ILE A 17 -2.13 7.55 5.65
CA ILE A 17 -2.24 8.46 4.51
C ILE A 17 -0.86 8.73 3.89
N LYS A 18 0.18 8.94 4.72
CA LYS A 18 1.55 9.14 4.23
C LYS A 18 2.05 7.94 3.41
N VAL A 19 1.82 6.72 3.89
CA VAL A 19 2.22 5.50 3.16
C VAL A 19 1.48 5.39 1.82
N ILE A 20 0.16 5.64 1.80
CA ILE A 20 -0.65 5.60 0.57
C ILE A 20 -0.19 6.68 -0.43
N GLN A 21 0.09 7.90 0.03
CA GLN A 21 0.59 8.97 -0.82
C GLN A 21 1.97 8.66 -1.40
N ALA A 22 2.88 8.10 -0.58
CA ALA A 22 4.18 7.67 -1.04
C ALA A 22 4.08 6.56 -2.10
N ALA A 23 3.13 5.63 -1.96
CA ALA A 23 2.84 4.60 -2.96
C ALA A 23 2.39 5.23 -4.29
N GLY A 24 1.38 6.10 -4.24
CA GLY A 24 0.84 6.76 -5.43
C GLY A 24 1.87 7.59 -6.17
N ALA A 25 2.80 8.25 -5.45
CA ALA A 25 3.88 9.03 -6.05
C ALA A 25 4.98 8.20 -6.71
N LEU A 26 5.03 6.89 -6.45
CA LEU A 26 6.00 5.97 -7.04
C LEU A 26 5.53 5.37 -8.36
N TYR A 27 4.22 5.34 -8.60
CA TYR A 27 3.67 4.76 -9.81
C TYR A 27 3.78 5.73 -10.98
N GLU A 28 4.38 5.26 -12.06
CA GLU A 28 4.44 5.90 -13.37
C GLU A 28 3.12 5.71 -14.13
N THR A 29 2.49 4.54 -13.96
CA THR A 29 1.14 4.23 -14.43
C THR A 29 0.38 3.50 -13.34
N HIS A 30 -0.95 3.65 -13.30
CA HIS A 30 -1.82 2.99 -12.34
C HIS A 30 -3.22 2.81 -12.93
N SER A 31 -3.69 1.58 -13.03
CA SER A 31 -4.99 1.23 -13.58
C SER A 31 -5.69 0.20 -12.71
N VAL A 32 -6.85 0.56 -12.17
CA VAL A 32 -7.73 -0.40 -11.48
C VAL A 32 -8.27 -1.38 -12.51
N THR A 33 -8.09 -2.68 -12.24
CA THR A 33 -8.50 -3.77 -13.13
C THR A 33 -9.70 -4.53 -12.59
N PHE A 34 -9.90 -4.52 -11.27
CA PHE A 34 -11.03 -5.15 -10.62
C PHE A 34 -11.47 -4.37 -9.38
N SER A 35 -12.77 -4.36 -9.11
CA SER A 35 -13.32 -3.81 -7.88
C SER A 35 -14.54 -4.62 -7.43
N ALA A 36 -14.60 -4.94 -6.15
CA ALA A 36 -15.75 -5.61 -5.54
C ALA A 36 -16.03 -5.09 -4.13
N SER A 37 -17.29 -5.17 -3.74
CA SER A 37 -17.72 -4.92 -2.36
C SER A 37 -18.47 -6.14 -1.83
N PHE A 38 -18.18 -6.52 -0.60
CA PHE A 38 -18.80 -7.67 0.07
C PHE A 38 -18.99 -7.37 1.56
N GLY A 39 -20.25 -7.16 1.94
CA GLY A 39 -20.58 -6.70 3.30
C GLY A 39 -19.91 -5.35 3.60
N ASN A 40 -19.16 -5.29 4.70
CA ASN A 40 -18.43 -4.09 5.11
C ASN A 40 -17.02 -3.99 4.53
N ARG A 41 -16.71 -4.75 3.47
CA ARG A 41 -15.39 -4.78 2.84
C ARG A 41 -15.44 -4.32 1.40
N GLU A 42 -14.39 -3.62 0.99
CA GLU A 42 -14.12 -3.25 -0.39
C GLU A 42 -12.77 -3.84 -0.79
N LEU A 43 -12.68 -4.32 -2.02
CA LEU A 43 -11.47 -4.84 -2.62
C LEU A 43 -11.25 -4.18 -3.98
N PHE A 44 -10.02 -3.78 -4.24
CA PHE A 44 -9.57 -3.25 -5.53
C PHE A 44 -8.32 -4.00 -5.95
N GLU A 45 -8.26 -4.41 -7.21
CA GLU A 45 -7.02 -4.85 -7.84
C GLU A 45 -6.60 -3.83 -8.88
N TYR A 46 -5.31 -3.64 -9.04
CA TYR A 46 -4.75 -2.73 -10.01
C TYR A 46 -3.43 -3.24 -10.58
N GLU A 47 -3.14 -2.78 -11.78
CA GLU A 47 -1.83 -2.89 -12.41
C GLU A 47 -1.17 -1.51 -12.42
N ALA A 48 0.12 -1.49 -12.12
CA ALA A 48 0.92 -0.28 -12.11
C ALA A 48 2.33 -0.55 -12.67
N GLN A 49 3.01 0.52 -13.04
CA GLN A 49 4.44 0.49 -13.35
C GLN A 49 5.17 1.47 -12.45
N ALA A 50 6.37 1.10 -11.99
CA ALA A 50 7.23 1.95 -11.17
C ALA A 50 8.71 1.66 -11.49
N PHE A 51 9.62 2.53 -11.02
CA PHE A 51 11.07 2.28 -11.07
C PHE A 51 11.62 1.94 -12.47
N GLY A 52 11.11 2.61 -13.50
CA GLY A 52 11.44 2.34 -14.90
C GLY A 52 10.75 1.08 -15.41
N ASN A 53 9.41 1.14 -15.54
CA ASN A 53 8.57 0.06 -16.09
C ASN A 53 8.59 -1.28 -15.33
N VAL A 54 8.99 -1.31 -14.06
CA VAL A 54 8.80 -2.50 -13.22
C VAL A 54 7.30 -2.67 -12.98
N ALA A 55 6.75 -3.78 -13.48
CA ALA A 55 5.36 -4.12 -13.27
C ALA A 55 5.07 -4.37 -11.79
N VAL A 56 3.96 -3.80 -11.32
CA VAL A 56 3.43 -3.97 -9.97
C VAL A 56 1.97 -4.36 -10.09
N HIS A 57 1.63 -5.54 -9.60
CA HIS A 57 0.25 -5.91 -9.32
C HIS A 57 -0.06 -5.55 -7.87
N GLY A 58 -1.19 -4.91 -7.62
CA GLY A 58 -1.60 -4.51 -6.28
C GLY A 58 -3.04 -4.89 -5.95
N VAL A 59 -3.25 -5.28 -4.70
CA VAL A 59 -4.57 -5.58 -4.13
C VAL A 59 -4.76 -4.72 -2.87
N VAL A 60 -5.80 -3.90 -2.87
CA VAL A 60 -6.22 -3.10 -1.71
C VAL A 60 -7.47 -3.73 -1.12
N THR A 61 -7.48 -3.88 0.20
CA THR A 61 -8.67 -4.23 0.97
C THR A 61 -8.96 -3.11 1.96
N LEU A 62 -10.22 -2.69 2.01
CA LEU A 62 -10.72 -1.74 3.00
C LEU A 62 -11.80 -2.45 3.82
N THR A 63 -11.79 -2.24 5.14
CA THR A 63 -12.89 -2.64 6.02
C THR A 63 -13.50 -1.40 6.63
N ARG A 64 -14.82 -1.28 6.52
CA ARG A 64 -15.59 -0.21 7.16
C ARG A 64 -16.17 -0.66 8.50
N GLY A 65 -16.16 0.24 9.46
CA GLY A 65 -16.83 0.10 10.75
C GLY A 65 -18.33 0.37 10.64
N LEU A 66 -18.98 0.44 11.80
CA LEU A 66 -20.43 0.59 11.89
C LEU A 66 -20.92 1.96 11.43
N GLU A 67 -20.08 3.00 11.53
CA GLU A 67 -20.41 4.37 11.13
C GLU A 67 -19.90 4.66 9.70
N GLY A 68 -19.42 3.63 8.97
CA GLY A 68 -18.90 3.73 7.61
C GLY A 68 -17.45 4.22 7.51
N GLU A 69 -16.80 4.48 8.64
CA GLU A 69 -15.40 4.84 8.75
C GLU A 69 -14.48 3.69 8.37
N ILE A 70 -13.31 3.97 7.78
CA ILE A 70 -12.33 2.92 7.47
C ILE A 70 -11.61 2.52 8.77
N VAL A 71 -11.82 1.28 9.21
CA VAL A 71 -11.21 0.72 10.42
C VAL A 71 -10.01 -0.18 10.14
N ALA A 72 -9.90 -0.70 8.91
CA ALA A 72 -8.73 -1.46 8.48
C ALA A 72 -8.42 -1.25 7.00
N VAL A 73 -7.12 -1.27 6.70
CA VAL A 73 -6.56 -1.18 5.34
C VAL A 73 -5.51 -2.27 5.20
N GLY A 74 -5.61 -3.08 4.14
CA GLY A 74 -4.59 -4.02 3.71
C GLY A 74 -4.15 -3.70 2.29
N VAL A 75 -2.85 -3.65 2.04
CA VAL A 75 -2.31 -3.45 0.68
C VAL A 75 -1.25 -4.49 0.37
N HIS A 76 -1.50 -5.33 -0.61
CA HIS A 76 -0.57 -6.37 -1.05
C HIS A 76 -0.07 -6.04 -2.44
N HIS A 77 1.24 -6.13 -2.63
CA HIS A 77 1.88 -5.94 -3.93
C HIS A 77 2.57 -7.23 -4.36
N GLY A 78 2.74 -7.40 -5.66
CA GLY A 78 3.56 -8.44 -6.28
C GLY A 78 4.08 -7.98 -7.64
N PRO A 79 5.06 -8.70 -8.23
CA PRO A 79 5.82 -9.82 -7.66
C PRO A 79 6.81 -9.37 -6.57
N LEU A 80 7.47 -10.32 -5.87
CA LEU A 80 8.38 -10.04 -4.75
C LEU A 80 9.48 -9.02 -5.09
N SER A 81 10.01 -9.03 -6.31
CA SER A 81 11.01 -8.05 -6.74
C SER A 81 10.48 -6.61 -6.72
N ALA A 82 9.22 -6.40 -7.11
CA ALA A 82 8.55 -5.11 -6.99
C ALA A 82 8.29 -4.74 -5.53
N VAL A 83 7.87 -5.70 -4.69
CA VAL A 83 7.68 -5.51 -3.24
C VAL A 83 8.95 -5.00 -2.58
N ASN A 84 10.09 -5.64 -2.86
CA ASN A 84 11.37 -5.26 -2.26
C ASN A 84 11.79 -3.85 -2.69
N LYS A 85 11.63 -3.51 -3.98
CA LYS A 85 11.91 -2.15 -4.47
C LYS A 85 11.00 -1.10 -3.83
N LEU A 86 9.71 -1.39 -3.70
CA LEU A 86 8.76 -0.51 -3.02
C LEU A 86 9.14 -0.29 -1.55
N SER A 87 9.48 -1.36 -0.83
CA SER A 87 9.94 -1.28 0.57
C SER A 87 11.16 -0.38 0.71
N SER A 88 12.20 -0.60 -0.09
CA SER A 88 13.42 0.24 -0.05
C SER A 88 13.11 1.71 -0.36
N ALA A 89 12.30 1.95 -1.38
CA ALA A 89 11.91 3.30 -1.77
C ALA A 89 11.03 3.99 -0.71
N PHE A 90 10.24 3.24 0.06
CA PHE A 90 9.48 3.77 1.19
C PHE A 90 10.38 4.04 2.39
N LYS A 91 11.35 3.17 2.68
CA LYS A 91 12.33 3.40 3.73
C LYS A 91 13.11 4.70 3.52
N GLU A 92 13.56 4.93 2.29
CA GLU A 92 14.26 6.17 1.92
C GLU A 92 13.40 7.42 2.10
N ARG A 93 12.11 7.35 1.74
CA ARG A 93 11.20 8.51 1.79
C ARG A 93 10.58 8.76 3.16
N LEU A 94 10.26 7.70 3.88
CA LEU A 94 9.41 7.74 5.09
C LEU A 94 10.15 7.30 6.35
N GLY A 95 11.35 6.72 6.24
CA GLY A 95 12.07 6.17 7.39
C GLY A 95 12.40 7.21 8.46
N THR A 96 12.62 8.47 8.08
CA THR A 96 12.85 9.58 9.03
C THR A 96 11.57 10.03 9.74
N GLU A 97 10.40 9.84 9.12
CA GLU A 97 9.12 10.31 9.65
C GLU A 97 8.35 9.23 10.42
N LEU A 98 8.42 7.98 9.94
CA LEU A 98 7.67 6.84 10.48
C LEU A 98 8.56 5.86 11.25
N GLY A 99 9.88 5.92 11.06
CA GLY A 99 10.84 4.94 11.56
C GLY A 99 11.27 3.96 10.47
N ALA A 100 12.57 3.83 10.27
CA ALA A 100 13.15 2.93 9.26
C ALA A 100 12.85 1.45 9.56
N GLU A 101 12.56 1.10 10.81
CA GLU A 101 12.20 -0.25 11.25
C GLU A 101 10.84 -0.73 10.73
N TYR A 102 10.03 0.15 10.13
CA TYR A 102 8.81 -0.24 9.45
C TYR A 102 9.06 -0.88 8.09
N PHE A 103 10.27 -0.77 7.53
CA PHE A 103 10.59 -1.16 6.18
C PHE A 103 11.74 -2.19 6.16
N PRO A 104 11.46 -3.46 5.78
CA PRO A 104 12.44 -4.55 5.92
C PRO A 104 13.66 -4.40 5.00
N TYR A 105 13.49 -3.72 3.87
CA TYR A 105 14.54 -3.44 2.90
C TYR A 105 14.88 -1.95 2.94
#